data_AF-A0AAV0BL28-F1
#
_entry.id   AF-A0AAV0BL28-F1
#
_cell.length_a   1.000
_cell.length_b   1.000
_cell.length_c   1.000
_cell.angle_alpha   90.00
_cell.angle_beta   90.00
_cell.angle_gamma   90.00
#
_symmetry.space_group_name_H-M   'P 1'
#
loop_
_entity.id
_entity.type
_entity.pdbx_description
1 polymer ?
#
loop_
_entity_poly.entity_id
_entity_poly.type
_entity_poly.pdbx_seq_one_letter_code
_entity_poly.pdbx_strand_id
1 'polypeptide(L)'
;MSQLRYIPSIAGAIIWGKQIERPLLTYMKRVKDVLGRGWENYAEGSRLATDSNSFFKNLIPNQSLTKRDMSITGSIFEIQSNQLTDVYTLAVAFDPDFIVIFKEGRNLYWLGFNVPYQMNLSA
;
A
#
# COMPACT_ATOMS: atom_id res chain seq x y z
N MET A 1 -11.84 0.39 7.14
CA MET A 1 -12.60 0.39 5.86
C MET A 1 -11.96 -0.47 4.76
N SER A 2 -10.64 -0.48 4.56
CA SER A 2 -9.96 -1.29 3.52
C SER A 2 -9.95 -2.80 3.81
N GLN A 3 -9.74 -3.20 5.06
CA GLN A 3 -9.74 -4.62 5.48
C GLN A 3 -11.10 -5.31 5.23
N LEU A 4 -12.20 -4.58 5.40
CA LEU A 4 -13.56 -5.07 5.12
C LEU A 4 -13.79 -5.38 3.63
N ARG A 5 -12.95 -4.84 2.74
CA ARG A 5 -13.00 -5.08 1.28
C ARG A 5 -11.86 -5.98 0.80
N TYR A 6 -11.18 -6.68 1.72
CA TYR A 6 -10.03 -7.53 1.43
C TYR A 6 -8.86 -6.80 0.74
N ILE A 7 -8.74 -5.49 0.95
CA ILE A 7 -7.62 -4.70 0.45
C ILE A 7 -6.52 -4.68 1.53
N PRO A 8 -5.29 -5.12 1.22
CA PRO A 8 -4.16 -5.05 2.15
C PRO A 8 -3.91 -3.62 2.64
N SER A 9 -3.31 -3.49 3.82
CA SER A 9 -3.14 -2.19 4.49
C SER A 9 -2.36 -1.17 3.66
N ILE A 10 -1.24 -1.58 3.04
CA ILE A 10 -0.39 -0.69 2.24
C ILE A 10 -1.10 -0.27 0.94
N ALA A 11 -1.68 -1.22 0.21
CA ALA A 11 -2.47 -0.91 -0.99
C ALA A 11 -3.65 0.02 -0.67
N GLY A 12 -4.32 -0.23 0.47
CA GLY A 12 -5.43 0.60 0.95
C GLY A 12 -5.01 2.03 1.29
N ALA A 13 -3.84 2.20 1.93
CA ALA A 13 -3.29 3.52 2.25
C ALA A 13 -2.97 4.32 0.98
N ILE A 14 -2.39 3.67 -0.04
CA ILE A 14 -2.09 4.30 -1.34
C ILE A 14 -3.38 4.69 -2.07
N ILE A 15 -4.38 3.79 -2.12
CA ILE A 15 -5.68 4.08 -2.74
C ILE A 15 -6.37 5.25 -2.04
N TRP A 16 -6.33 5.28 -0.72
CA TRP A 16 -6.90 6.37 0.07
C TRP A 16 -6.17 7.70 -0.17
N GLY A 17 -4.83 7.68 -0.24
CA GLY A 17 -4.03 8.85 -0.62
C GLY A 17 -4.42 9.40 -1.99
N LYS A 18 -4.51 8.52 -3.02
CA LYS A 18 -4.99 8.88 -4.36
C LYS A 18 -6.43 9.42 -4.36
N GLN A 19 -7.27 8.95 -3.44
CA GLN A 19 -8.65 9.42 -3.34
C GLN A 19 -8.73 10.87 -2.83
N ILE A 20 -7.80 11.30 -1.97
CA ILE A 20 -7.71 12.69 -1.49
C ILE A 20 -6.99 13.58 -2.51
N GLU A 21 -6.04 13.01 -3.25
CA GLU A 21 -5.30 13.69 -4.33
C GLU A 21 -6.24 14.30 -5.38
N ARG A 22 -7.28 13.56 -5.80
CA ARG A 22 -8.22 13.98 -6.84
C ARG A 22 -9.02 15.25 -6.49
N PRO A 23 -9.69 15.34 -5.32
CA PRO A 23 -10.30 16.58 -4.85
C PRO A 23 -9.32 17.75 -4.79
N LEU A 24 -8.10 17.51 -4.28
CA LEU A 24 -7.09 18.55 -4.14
C LEU A 24 -6.69 19.13 -5.49
N LEU A 25 -6.42 18.28 -6.49
CA LEU A 25 -6.15 18.72 -7.87
C LEU A 25 -7.33 19.51 -8.46
N THR A 26 -8.56 19.11 -8.13
CA THR A 26 -9.77 19.84 -8.55
C THR A 26 -9.83 21.22 -7.91
N TYR A 27 -9.49 21.36 -6.63
CA TYR A 27 -9.43 22.66 -5.96
C TYR A 27 -8.32 23.54 -6.52
N MET A 28 -7.12 23.00 -6.75
CA MET A 28 -6.02 23.74 -7.37
C MET A 28 -6.38 24.20 -8.79
N LYS A 29 -7.12 23.37 -9.55
CA LYS A 29 -7.66 23.76 -10.85
C LYS A 29 -8.65 24.93 -10.73
N ARG A 30 -9.57 24.88 -9.76
CA ARG A 30 -10.53 25.98 -9.52
C ARG A 30 -9.82 27.27 -9.14
N VAL A 31 -8.80 27.21 -8.28
CA VAL A 31 -7.98 28.37 -7.91
C VAL A 31 -7.33 28.98 -9.15
N LYS A 32 -6.74 28.15 -10.00
CA LYS A 32 -6.18 28.56 -11.29
C LYS A 32 -7.22 29.17 -12.24
N ASP A 33 -8.42 28.62 -12.28
CA ASP A 33 -9.51 29.13 -13.13
C ASP A 33 -10.05 30.49 -12.63
N VAL A 34 -10.02 30.74 -11.31
CA VAL A 34 -10.46 32.01 -10.68
C VAL A 34 -9.39 33.09 -10.78
N LEU A 35 -8.14 32.78 -10.45
CA LEU A 35 -7.04 33.75 -10.38
C LEU A 35 -6.27 33.88 -11.70
N GLY A 36 -6.46 32.95 -12.64
CA GLY A 36 -5.80 32.94 -13.94
C GLY A 36 -4.38 32.37 -13.92
N ARG A 37 -3.62 32.64 -14.99
CA ARG A 37 -2.23 32.19 -15.11
C ARG A 37 -1.33 33.05 -14.21
N GLY A 38 -0.39 32.41 -13.51
CA GLY A 38 0.48 33.10 -12.56
C GLY A 38 -0.13 33.30 -11.17
N TRP A 39 -1.20 32.58 -10.84
CA TRP A 39 -1.80 32.57 -9.49
C TRP A 39 -0.76 32.25 -8.38
N GLU A 40 0.31 31.52 -8.72
CA GLU A 40 1.42 31.18 -7.83
C GLU A 40 2.27 32.40 -7.41
N ASN A 41 2.25 33.49 -8.19
CA ASN A 41 3.03 34.70 -7.90
C ASN A 41 2.36 35.63 -6.89
N TYR A 42 1.07 35.42 -6.59
CA TYR A 42 0.38 36.15 -5.53
C TYR A 42 0.88 35.66 -4.17
N ALA A 43 0.98 36.54 -3.18
CA ALA A 43 1.46 36.19 -1.84
C ALA A 43 0.68 35.00 -1.23
N GLU A 44 -0.65 34.98 -1.40
CA GLU A 44 -1.50 33.88 -0.95
C GLU A 44 -1.38 32.63 -1.82
N GLY A 45 -1.19 32.79 -3.14
CA GLY A 45 -1.07 31.67 -4.07
C GLY A 45 0.25 30.93 -3.95
N SER A 46 1.35 31.64 -3.66
CA SER A 46 2.67 31.04 -3.37
C SER A 46 2.59 30.15 -2.13
N ARG A 47 1.97 30.66 -1.05
CA ARG A 47 1.76 29.88 0.18
C ARG A 47 0.90 28.65 -0.09
N LEU A 48 -0.22 28.81 -0.79
CA LEU A 48 -1.11 27.70 -1.15
C LEU A 48 -0.43 26.63 -2.01
N ALA A 49 0.41 27.05 -2.97
CA ALA A 49 1.19 26.13 -3.79
C ALA A 49 2.20 25.34 -2.93
N THR A 50 2.85 26.00 -1.98
CA THR A 50 3.82 25.37 -1.07
C THR A 50 3.12 24.37 -0.15
N ASP A 51 2.01 24.78 0.45
CA ASP A 51 1.19 23.96 1.35
C ASP A 51 0.63 22.74 0.59
N SER A 52 0.08 22.94 -0.61
CA SER A 52 -0.42 21.86 -1.45
C SER A 52 0.67 20.86 -1.83
N ASN A 53 1.87 21.34 -2.21
CA ASN A 53 2.99 20.47 -2.55
C ASN A 53 3.49 19.66 -1.35
N SER A 54 3.52 20.26 -0.16
CA SER A 54 3.86 19.53 1.07
C SER A 54 2.82 18.46 1.40
N PHE A 55 1.53 18.77 1.20
CA PHE A 55 0.45 17.85 1.43
C PHE A 55 0.47 16.67 0.45
N PHE A 56 0.75 16.90 -0.84
CA PHE A 56 0.96 15.83 -1.83
C PHE A 56 2.10 14.89 -1.43
N LYS A 57 3.23 15.42 -0.95
CA LYS A 57 4.35 14.59 -0.49
C LYS A 57 3.97 13.71 0.71
N ASN A 58 3.17 14.24 1.63
CA ASN A 58 2.75 13.51 2.83
C ASN A 58 1.61 12.50 2.56
N LEU A 59 0.87 12.66 1.47
CA LEU A 59 -0.24 11.77 1.06
C LEU A 59 0.23 10.43 0.50
N ILE A 60 1.37 10.41 -0.19
CA ILE A 60 1.92 9.18 -0.76
C ILE A 60 2.79 8.55 0.32
N PRO A 61 2.37 7.42 0.92
CA PRO A 61 3.18 6.78 1.94
C PRO A 61 4.51 6.33 1.31
N ASN A 62 5.61 6.59 2.02
CA ASN A 62 6.96 6.39 1.52
C ASN A 62 7.15 4.98 0.92
N GLN A 63 7.84 4.91 -0.23
CA GLN A 63 8.20 3.67 -0.93
C GLN A 63 9.00 2.66 -0.06
N SER A 64 9.41 3.04 1.15
CA SER A 64 9.98 2.15 2.15
C SER A 64 9.01 1.09 2.66
N LEU A 65 7.69 1.32 2.61
CA LEU A 65 6.69 0.31 3.00
C LEU A 65 6.65 -0.91 2.07
N THR A 66 7.08 -0.73 0.81
CA THR A 66 7.18 -1.80 -0.20
C THR A 66 8.35 -2.75 0.01
N LYS A 67 9.28 -2.45 0.93
CA LYS A 67 10.42 -3.32 1.27
C LYS A 67 10.08 -4.26 2.43
N ARG A 68 8.92 -4.92 2.38
CA ARG A 68 8.75 -6.11 3.23
C ARG A 68 9.56 -7.22 2.59
N ASP A 69 10.44 -7.84 3.36
CA ASP A 69 11.19 -9.01 2.92
C ASP A 69 10.19 -10.12 2.60
N MET A 70 10.01 -10.43 1.31
CA MET A 70 9.14 -11.51 0.81
C MET A 70 9.86 -12.86 0.90
N SER A 71 10.66 -13.04 1.96
CA SER A 71 11.42 -14.25 2.22
C SER A 71 10.52 -15.27 2.89
N ILE A 72 10.15 -16.33 2.17
CA ILE A 72 9.39 -17.46 2.70
C ILE A 72 10.41 -18.52 3.12
N THR A 73 10.54 -18.74 4.42
CA THR A 73 11.36 -19.83 4.99
C THR A 73 10.47 -20.67 5.91
N GLY A 74 10.17 -21.91 5.53
CA GLY A 74 9.39 -22.84 6.36
C GLY A 74 8.94 -24.13 5.66
N SER A 75 8.63 -25.15 6.46
CA SER A 75 8.01 -26.41 5.98
C SER A 75 6.52 -26.20 5.70
N ILE A 76 6.02 -26.67 4.55
CA ILE A 76 4.61 -26.55 4.14
C ILE A 76 3.69 -27.43 5.01
N PHE A 77 4.25 -28.49 5.58
CA PHE A 77 3.52 -29.44 6.41
C PHE A 77 4.12 -29.48 7.82
N GLU A 78 3.23 -29.45 8.81
CA GLU A 78 3.55 -29.64 10.22
C GLU A 78 2.76 -30.83 10.74
N ILE A 79 3.45 -31.78 11.36
CA ILE A 79 2.82 -32.92 12.01
C ILE A 79 2.50 -32.51 13.44
N GLN A 80 1.22 -32.30 13.74
CA GLN A 80 0.76 -31.99 15.09
C GLN A 80 0.46 -33.30 15.82
N SER A 81 1.23 -33.54 16.89
CA SER A 81 1.00 -34.67 17.79
C SER A 81 0.07 -34.25 18.91
N ASN A 82 -1.11 -34.87 18.99
CA ASN A 82 -2.03 -34.65 20.09
C ASN A 82 -1.74 -35.66 21.21
N GLN A 83 -0.90 -35.25 22.17
CA GLN A 83 -0.41 -36.10 23.27
C GLN A 83 -1.53 -36.71 24.15
N LEU A 84 -2.75 -36.16 24.10
CA LEU A 84 -3.91 -36.64 24.87
C LEU A 84 -4.69 -37.75 24.17
N THR A 85 -4.60 -37.85 22.84
CA THR A 85 -5.39 -38.80 22.03
C THR A 85 -4.52 -39.80 21.26
N ASP A 86 -3.20 -39.63 21.29
CA ASP A 86 -2.22 -40.43 20.52
C ASP A 86 -2.51 -40.46 19.01
N VAL A 87 -3.19 -39.42 18.51
CA VAL A 87 -3.50 -39.22 17.09
C VAL A 87 -2.59 -38.15 16.52
N TYR A 88 -1.92 -38.50 15.42
CA TYR A 88 -1.17 -37.55 14.61
C TYR A 88 -2.08 -36.92 13.57
N THR A 89 -2.07 -35.60 13.51
CA THR A 89 -2.79 -34.84 12.47
C THR A 89 -1.78 -34.09 11.61
N LEU A 90 -1.98 -34.14 10.30
CA LEU A 90 -1.19 -33.38 9.34
C LEU A 90 -1.84 -32.01 9.18
N ALA A 91 -1.18 -30.97 9.65
CA ALA A 91 -1.59 -29.59 9.43
C ALA A 91 -0.75 -28.97 8.31
N VAL A 92 -1.39 -28.16 7.46
CA VAL A 92 -0.66 -27.31 6.52
C VAL A 92 -0.21 -26.09 7.30
N ALA A 93 1.10 -25.90 7.44
CA ALA A 93 1.69 -24.73 8.07
C ALA A 93 1.64 -23.55 7.07
N PHE A 94 0.44 -23.03 6.89
CA PHE A 94 0.18 -21.92 5.98
C PHE A 94 0.28 -20.59 6.73
N ASP A 95 1.27 -19.77 6.35
CA ASP A 95 1.41 -18.42 6.88
C ASP A 95 0.34 -17.49 6.27
N PRO A 96 -0.60 -16.94 7.06
CA PRO A 96 -1.60 -15.97 6.58
C PRO A 96 -0.96 -14.74 5.92
N ASP A 97 0.26 -14.37 6.30
CA ASP A 97 0.97 -13.21 5.77
C ASP A 97 1.32 -13.40 4.28
N PHE A 98 1.45 -14.65 3.81
CA PHE A 98 1.66 -14.96 2.40
C PHE A 98 0.52 -14.42 1.51
N ILE A 99 -0.73 -14.64 1.93
CA ILE A 99 -1.90 -14.17 1.17
C ILE A 99 -1.93 -12.65 1.14
N VAL A 100 -1.53 -12.00 2.23
CA VAL A 100 -1.49 -10.53 2.32
C VAL A 100 -0.45 -9.99 1.36
N ILE A 101 0.77 -10.52 1.36
CA ILE A 101 1.87 -10.11 0.46
C ILE A 101 1.45 -10.28 -1.00
N PHE A 102 0.87 -11.43 -1.36
CA PHE A 102 0.44 -11.69 -2.74
C PHE A 102 -0.65 -10.72 -3.20
N LYS A 103 -1.67 -10.49 -2.35
CA LYS A 103 -2.74 -9.50 -2.61
C LYS A 103 -2.16 -8.10 -2.73
N GLU A 104 -1.11 -7.79 -1.97
CA GLU A 104 -0.47 -6.48 -1.96
C GLU A 104 0.32 -6.25 -3.25
N GLY A 105 1.15 -7.23 -3.65
CA GLY A 105 1.88 -7.19 -4.92
C GLY A 105 0.95 -7.03 -6.13
N ARG A 106 -0.17 -7.76 -6.17
CA ARG A 106 -1.18 -7.61 -7.24
C ARG A 106 -1.79 -6.22 -7.28
N ASN A 107 -2.17 -5.66 -6.13
CA ASN A 107 -2.78 -4.33 -6.07
C ASN A 107 -1.78 -3.23 -6.44
N LEU A 108 -0.54 -3.35 -6.00
CA LEU A 108 0.53 -2.42 -6.35
C LEU A 108 0.84 -2.45 -7.84
N TYR A 109 0.90 -3.64 -8.45
CA TYR A 109 1.02 -3.80 -9.90
C TYR A 109 -0.15 -3.10 -10.63
N TRP A 110 -1.39 -3.31 -10.17
CA TRP A 110 -2.56 -2.66 -10.77
C TRP A 110 -2.56 -1.14 -10.60
N LEU A 111 -1.95 -0.62 -9.53
CA LEU A 111 -1.75 0.80 -9.28
C LEU A 111 -0.57 1.41 -10.08
N GLY A 112 0.21 0.59 -10.80
CA GLY A 112 1.34 1.00 -11.63
C GLY A 112 2.69 1.04 -10.90
N PHE A 113 2.80 0.49 -9.70
CA PHE A 113 4.06 0.41 -8.96
C PHE A 113 4.89 -0.79 -9.43
N ASN A 114 6.20 -0.59 -9.58
CA ASN A 114 7.12 -1.68 -9.92
C ASN A 114 7.41 -2.49 -8.66
N VAL A 115 6.82 -3.68 -8.55
CA VAL A 115 7.05 -4.59 -7.42
C VAL A 115 8.27 -5.45 -7.76
N PRO A 116 9.36 -5.39 -6.98
CA PRO A 116 10.50 -6.26 -7.21
C PRO A 116 10.07 -7.71 -6.92
N TYR A 117 9.93 -8.53 -7.96
CA TYR A 117 9.65 -9.96 -7.84
C TYR A 117 10.88 -10.69 -7.28
N GLN A 118 11.18 -10.53 -6.00
CA GLN A 118 12.15 -11.37 -5.30
C GLN A 118 11.38 -12.40 -4.46
N MET A 119 10.75 -13.36 -5.14
CA MET A 119 10.39 -14.62 -4.50
C MET A 119 11.64 -15.49 -4.48
N ASN A 120 12.49 -15.28 -3.48
CA ASN A 120 13.61 -16.18 -3.23
C ASN A 120 13.03 -17.43 -2.56
N LEU A 121 12.70 -18.44 -3.36
CA LEU A 121 12.42 -19.78 -2.84
C LEU A 121 13.78 -20.39 -2.45
N SER A 122 14.23 -20.16 -1.22
CA SER A 122 15.35 -20.94 -0.69
C SER A 122 14.83 -22.34 -0.39
N ALA A 123 15.26 -23.29 -1.22
CA ALA A 123 15.05 -24.73 -1.02
C ALA A 123 15.77 -25.23 0.23
#